data_AF-A0A6C0JFY9-F1
#
_entry.id   AF-A0A6C0JFY9-F1
#
_cell.length_a   1.000
_cell.length_b   1.000
_cell.length_c   1.000
_cell.angle_alpha   90.00
_cell.angle_beta   90.00
_cell.angle_gamma   90.00
#
_symmetry.space_group_name_H-M   'P 1'
#
loop_
_entity.id
_entity.type
_entity.pdbx_description
1 polymer ?
#
loop_
_entity_poly.entity_id
_entity_poly.type
_entity_poly.pdbx_seq_one_letter_code
_entity_poly.pdbx_strand_id
1 'polypeptide(L)'
;MLNEKLLDLLPLEVIVNEIIPFTYRPQPAKLLVDIRSFSNDFSTVDNGYLYDLNYDVLIYDLLCFCNQTRVPSYNMREQFGNLLKRSYMLRDCGYSELNNLVFLIFHRNVILYPLRKVRFLWGLLRPKERTTFINKFLLNNFYS
;
A
#
# COMPACT_ATOMS: atom_id res chain seq x y z
N MET A 1 -4.92 -5.23 22.13
CA MET A 1 -5.85 -4.35 22.87
C MET A 1 -5.49 -2.91 22.52
N LEU A 2 -6.47 -2.08 22.15
CA LEU A 2 -6.24 -0.63 22.10
C LEU A 2 -5.84 -0.16 23.50
N ASN A 3 -4.83 0.68 23.59
CA ASN A 3 -4.40 1.25 24.87
C ASN A 3 -5.47 2.27 25.29
N GLU A 4 -6.27 1.94 26.31
CA GLU A 4 -7.40 2.76 26.76
C GLU A 4 -6.98 4.21 27.08
N LYS A 5 -5.72 4.41 27.50
CA LYS A 5 -5.11 5.72 27.73
C LYS A 5 -5.08 6.64 26.49
N LEU A 6 -5.16 6.09 25.28
CA LEU A 6 -5.22 6.88 24.04
C LEU A 6 -6.62 7.42 23.77
N LEU A 7 -7.66 6.77 24.28
CA LEU A 7 -9.04 7.26 24.16
C LEU A 7 -9.27 8.47 25.07
N ASP A 8 -8.61 8.51 26.23
CA ASP A 8 -8.66 9.64 27.17
C ASP A 8 -8.00 10.92 26.60
N LEU A 9 -7.21 10.82 25.53
CA LEU A 9 -6.61 11.97 24.85
C LEU A 9 -7.56 12.66 23.86
N LEU A 10 -8.65 12.00 23.47
CA LEU A 10 -9.62 12.55 22.53
C LEU A 10 -10.74 13.26 23.31
N PRO A 11 -11.11 14.49 22.94
CA PRO A 11 -12.26 15.16 23.54
C PRO A 11 -13.51 14.28 23.42
N LEU A 12 -14.26 14.15 24.51
CA LEU A 12 -15.45 13.30 24.57
C LEU A 12 -16.45 13.68 23.46
N GLU A 13 -16.56 14.96 23.12
CA GLU A 13 -17.45 15.40 22.04
C GLU A 13 -17.05 14.81 20.68
N VAL A 14 -15.75 14.67 20.38
CA VAL A 14 -15.28 14.05 19.13
C VAL A 14 -15.65 12.57 19.09
N ILE A 15 -15.49 11.87 20.22
CA ILE A 15 -15.85 10.45 20.32
C ILE A 15 -17.36 10.28 20.09
N VAL A 16 -18.17 11.06 20.79
CA VAL A 16 -19.64 10.92 20.78
C VAL A 16 -20.26 11.42 19.47
N ASN A 17 -19.76 12.52 18.91
CA ASN A 17 -20.40 13.16 17.75
C ASN A 17 -19.80 12.74 16.41
N GLU A 18 -18.53 12.36 16.36
CA GLU A 18 -17.84 12.05 15.10
C GLU A 18 -17.48 10.56 14.96
N ILE A 19 -16.90 9.95 16.01
CA ILE A 19 -16.40 8.56 15.93
C ILE A 19 -17.54 7.55 16.08
N ILE A 20 -18.32 7.63 17.15
CA ILE A 20 -19.42 6.71 17.44
C ILE A 20 -20.43 6.68 16.28
N PRO A 21 -20.95 7.79 15.76
CA PRO A 21 -21.93 7.74 14.67
C PRO A 21 -21.35 7.09 13.40
N PHE A 22 -20.05 7.23 13.17
CA PHE A 22 -19.36 6.57 12.06
C PHE A 22 -19.31 5.05 12.22
N THR A 23 -19.16 4.51 13.43
CA THR A 23 -19.08 3.05 13.66
C THR A 23 -20.43 2.34 13.48
N TYR A 24 -21.55 3.03 13.71
CA TYR A 24 -22.90 2.48 13.52
C TYR A 24 -23.46 2.70 12.11
N ARG A 25 -22.79 3.47 11.26
CA ARG A 25 -23.22 3.68 9.87
C ARG A 25 -22.76 2.51 8.97
N PRO A 26 -23.63 1.99 8.11
CA PRO A 26 -23.24 1.01 7.10
C PRO A 26 -22.10 1.57 6.25
N GLN A 27 -20.98 0.85 6.20
CA GLN A 27 -19.85 1.24 5.38
C GLN A 27 -20.15 0.93 3.91
N PRO A 28 -19.61 1.72 2.95
CA PRO A 28 -19.81 1.45 1.53
C PRO A 28 -19.37 0.04 1.16
N ALA A 29 -20.18 -0.69 0.39
CA ALA A 29 -19.90 -2.08 0.01
C ALA A 29 -18.50 -2.24 -0.64
N LYS A 30 -18.08 -1.26 -1.44
CA LYS A 30 -16.74 -1.24 -2.07
C LYS A 30 -15.61 -1.23 -1.03
N LEU A 31 -15.77 -0.47 0.05
CA LEU A 31 -14.78 -0.41 1.13
C LEU A 31 -14.73 -1.72 1.91
N LEU A 32 -15.90 -2.31 2.19
CA LEU A 32 -15.97 -3.60 2.89
C LEU A 32 -15.31 -4.75 2.10
N VAL A 33 -15.51 -4.77 0.78
CA VAL A 33 -14.84 -5.74 -0.10
C VAL A 33 -13.31 -5.57 -0.03
N ASP A 34 -12.83 -4.33 -0.09
CA ASP A 34 -11.40 -4.02 -0.01
C ASP A 34 -10.78 -4.50 1.30
N ILE A 35 -11.39 -4.15 2.44
CA ILE A 35 -10.94 -4.57 3.79
C ILE A 35 -10.89 -6.10 3.89
N ARG A 36 -11.93 -6.79 3.41
CA ARG A 36 -12.01 -8.26 3.48
C ARG A 36 -10.98 -8.94 2.59
N SER A 37 -10.75 -8.41 1.39
CA SER A 37 -9.80 -9.02 0.46
C SER A 37 -8.34 -8.70 0.82
N PHE A 38 -8.09 -7.58 1.52
CA PHE A 38 -6.75 -7.10 1.84
C PHE A 38 -5.84 -8.17 2.45
N SER A 39 -6.29 -8.80 3.54
CA SER A 39 -5.50 -9.80 4.27
C SER A 39 -5.22 -11.04 3.43
N ASN A 40 -6.20 -11.51 2.66
CA ASN A 40 -6.07 -12.70 1.83
C ASN A 40 -5.15 -12.44 0.63
N ASP A 41 -5.33 -11.30 -0.04
CA ASP A 41 -4.51 -10.90 -1.19
C ASP A 41 -3.05 -10.68 -0.74
N PHE A 42 -2.85 -10.04 0.43
CA PHE A 42 -1.51 -9.87 0.98
C PHE A 42 -0.90 -11.21 1.38
N SER A 43 -1.63 -12.09 2.05
CA SER A 43 -1.12 -13.43 2.42
C SER A 43 -0.72 -14.25 1.19
N THR A 44 -1.44 -14.11 0.07
CA THR A 44 -1.09 -14.78 -1.19
C THR A 44 0.26 -14.29 -1.71
N VAL A 45 0.49 -12.98 -1.70
CA VAL A 45 1.78 -12.38 -2.08
C VAL A 45 2.88 -12.75 -1.10
N ASP A 46 2.59 -12.67 0.19
CA ASP A 46 3.52 -12.98 1.27
C ASP A 46 4.03 -14.41 1.13
N ASN A 47 3.13 -15.37 0.93
CA ASN A 47 3.49 -16.77 0.70
C ASN A 47 4.25 -16.96 -0.62
N GLY A 48 3.75 -16.41 -1.73
CA GLY A 48 4.39 -16.58 -3.04
C GLY A 48 5.83 -16.06 -3.08
N TYR A 49 6.12 -14.98 -2.37
CA TYR A 49 7.49 -14.48 -2.26
C TYR A 49 8.25 -15.19 -1.12
N LEU A 50 7.72 -15.39 0.09
CA LEU A 50 8.44 -16.06 1.18
C LEU A 50 9.04 -17.43 0.80
N TYR A 51 8.33 -18.20 -0.02
CA TYR A 51 8.78 -19.54 -0.42
C TYR A 51 9.66 -19.55 -1.68
N ASP A 52 9.42 -18.64 -2.63
CA ASP A 52 10.10 -18.66 -3.93
C ASP A 52 11.08 -17.49 -4.15
N LEU A 53 10.92 -16.33 -3.48
CA LEU A 53 11.61 -15.05 -3.73
C LEU A 53 11.71 -14.10 -2.49
N ASN A 54 12.90 -13.65 -2.10
CA ASN A 54 13.05 -12.70 -0.96
C ASN A 54 12.24 -11.39 -1.13
N TYR A 55 11.83 -10.74 -0.03
CA TYR A 55 11.11 -9.45 0.00
C TYR A 55 11.79 -8.32 -0.81
N ASP A 56 13.11 -8.42 -1.01
CA ASP A 56 13.85 -7.51 -1.88
C ASP A 56 13.37 -7.60 -3.34
N VAL A 57 13.02 -8.80 -3.83
CA VAL A 57 12.44 -8.97 -5.16
C VAL A 57 11.02 -8.39 -5.20
N LEU A 58 10.21 -8.66 -4.16
CA LEU A 58 8.85 -8.14 -4.06
C LEU A 58 8.81 -6.61 -4.11
N ILE A 59 9.73 -5.93 -3.42
CA ILE A 59 9.76 -4.46 -3.45
C ILE A 59 10.13 -3.94 -4.85
N TYR A 60 11.04 -4.60 -5.57
CA TYR A 60 11.36 -4.23 -6.95
C TYR A 60 10.18 -4.44 -7.90
N ASP A 61 9.50 -5.58 -7.79
CA ASP A 61 8.32 -5.87 -8.63
C ASP A 61 7.19 -4.86 -8.36
N LEU A 62 6.95 -4.51 -7.10
CA LEU A 62 5.99 -3.47 -6.73
C LEU A 62 6.38 -2.10 -7.28
N LEU A 63 7.67 -1.72 -7.22
CA LEU A 63 8.13 -0.46 -7.80
C LEU A 63 7.94 -0.44 -9.32
N CYS A 64 8.31 -1.52 -10.00
CA CYS A 64 8.08 -1.68 -11.44
C CYS A 64 6.58 -1.64 -11.78
N PHE A 65 5.73 -2.29 -10.98
CA PHE A 65 4.29 -2.28 -11.18
C PHE A 65 3.69 -0.88 -11.00
N CYS A 66 3.98 -0.23 -9.88
CA CYS A 66 3.50 1.12 -9.56
C CYS A 66 3.97 2.15 -10.60
N ASN A 67 5.19 1.99 -11.11
CA ASN A 67 5.77 2.88 -12.10
C ASN A 67 5.44 2.48 -13.55
N GLN A 68 4.73 1.37 -13.77
CA GLN A 68 4.48 0.77 -15.09
C GLN A 68 5.74 0.63 -15.95
N THR A 69 6.84 0.19 -15.33
CA THR A 69 8.11 -0.09 -15.99
C THR A 69 8.43 -1.58 -15.93
N ARG A 70 9.28 -2.04 -16.85
CA ARG A 70 9.86 -3.41 -16.79
C ARG A 70 11.09 -3.47 -15.88
N VAL A 71 11.76 -2.35 -15.70
CA VAL A 71 12.97 -2.22 -14.88
C VAL A 71 12.79 -1.09 -13.86
N PRO A 72 13.47 -1.15 -12.70
CA PRO A 72 13.43 -0.09 -11.72
C PRO A 72 13.94 1.22 -12.32
N SER A 73 13.08 2.23 -12.39
CA SER A 73 13.46 3.57 -12.82
C SER A 73 13.52 4.48 -11.60
N TYR A 74 14.59 5.26 -11.49
CA TYR A 74 14.74 6.26 -10.43
C TYR A 74 13.74 7.41 -10.55
N ASN A 75 13.19 7.62 -11.74
CA ASN A 75 12.20 8.66 -11.98
C ASN A 75 10.79 8.10 -11.81
N MET A 76 9.99 8.80 -11.02
CA MET A 76 8.58 8.52 -10.81
C MET A 76 7.77 8.95 -12.04
N ARG A 77 6.97 8.04 -12.60
CA ARG A 77 5.95 8.36 -13.60
C ARG A 77 4.70 8.91 -12.95
N GLU A 78 3.91 9.64 -13.73
CA GLU A 78 2.68 10.28 -13.27
C GLU A 78 1.73 9.33 -12.54
N GLN A 79 1.57 8.10 -13.04
CA GLN A 79 0.70 7.10 -12.44
C GLN A 79 1.17 6.67 -11.04
N PHE A 80 2.47 6.55 -10.82
CA PHE A 80 3.01 6.27 -9.49
C PHE A 80 2.78 7.46 -8.56
N GLY A 81 2.97 8.69 -9.05
CA GLY A 81 2.61 9.90 -8.29
C GLY A 81 1.14 9.93 -7.89
N ASN A 82 0.24 9.61 -8.82
CA ASN A 82 -1.20 9.53 -8.57
C ASN A 82 -1.57 8.43 -7.57
N LEU A 83 -0.83 7.32 -7.54
CA LEU A 83 -0.98 6.27 -6.55
C LEU A 83 -0.52 6.74 -5.16
N LEU A 84 0.62 7.40 -5.05
CA LEU A 84 1.13 7.95 -3.79
C LEU A 84 0.17 8.98 -3.20
N LYS A 85 -0.45 9.83 -4.03
CA LYS A 85 -1.46 10.82 -3.61
C LYS A 85 -2.74 10.23 -3.04
N ARG A 86 -2.94 8.91 -3.11
CA ARG A 86 -4.02 8.22 -2.38
C ARG A 86 -3.76 8.19 -0.87
N SER A 87 -2.50 8.30 -0.46
CA SER A 87 -2.16 8.51 0.95
C SER A 87 -2.60 9.90 1.37
N TYR A 88 -3.32 9.98 2.49
CA TYR A 88 -3.75 11.27 3.06
C TYR A 88 -2.56 12.23 3.27
N MET A 89 -1.41 11.70 3.71
CA MET A 89 -0.21 12.51 3.99
C MET A 89 0.48 13.05 2.73
N LEU A 90 0.23 12.47 1.56
CA LEU A 90 0.92 12.80 0.31
C LEU A 90 0.01 13.43 -0.74
N ARG A 91 -1.28 13.59 -0.44
CA ARG A 91 -2.31 14.04 -1.38
C ARG A 91 -1.95 15.36 -2.05
N ASP A 92 -1.44 16.30 -1.26
CA ASP A 92 -1.21 17.68 -1.66
C ASP A 92 0.27 17.94 -2.05
N CYS A 93 1.12 16.90 -2.05
CA CYS A 93 2.53 17.02 -2.43
C CYS A 93 2.71 17.26 -3.94
N GLY A 94 3.71 18.08 -4.26
CA GLY A 94 4.15 18.34 -5.63
C GLY A 94 4.92 17.16 -6.24
N TYR A 95 5.06 17.15 -7.57
CA TYR A 95 5.79 16.09 -8.26
C TYR A 95 7.24 15.95 -7.79
N SER A 96 7.95 17.08 -7.63
CA SER A 96 9.36 17.08 -7.19
C SER A 96 9.53 16.48 -5.80
N GLU A 97 8.62 16.83 -4.86
CA GLU A 97 8.61 16.31 -3.50
C GLU A 97 8.36 14.80 -3.48
N LEU A 98 7.37 14.34 -4.25
CA LEU A 98 7.06 12.92 -4.38
C LEU A 98 8.23 12.14 -5.00
N ASN A 99 8.85 12.67 -6.06
CA ASN A 99 9.99 12.03 -6.70
C ASN A 99 11.20 11.92 -5.75
N ASN A 100 11.48 12.98 -4.98
CA ASN A 100 12.52 12.96 -3.95
C ASN A 100 12.21 11.95 -2.83
N LEU A 101 10.96 11.89 -2.38
CA LEU A 101 10.52 10.89 -1.40
C LEU A 101 10.70 9.47 -1.94
N VAL A 102 10.32 9.24 -3.20
CA VAL A 102 10.47 7.93 -3.84
C VAL A 102 11.93 7.52 -3.91
N PHE A 103 12.79 8.43 -4.36
CA PHE A 103 14.23 8.21 -4.40
C PHE A 103 14.82 7.88 -3.03
N LEU A 104 14.51 8.66 -2.00
CA LEU A 104 15.08 8.48 -0.66
C LEU A 104 14.58 7.19 0.03
N ILE A 105 13.30 6.87 -0.09
CA ILE A 105 12.69 5.75 0.64
C ILE A 105 12.87 4.44 -0.11
N PHE A 106 12.63 4.41 -1.42
CA PHE A 106 12.53 3.17 -2.18
C PHE A 106 13.78 2.84 -3.00
N HIS A 107 14.56 3.83 -3.45
CA HIS A 107 15.78 3.58 -4.23
C HIS A 107 17.05 3.60 -3.38
N ARG A 108 17.32 4.69 -2.66
CA ARG A 108 18.55 4.86 -1.87
C ARG A 108 18.64 3.86 -0.72
N ASN A 109 17.52 3.63 -0.03
CA ASN A 109 17.48 2.86 1.20
C ASN A 109 16.73 1.55 1.05
N VAL A 110 16.65 0.95 -0.16
CA VAL A 110 15.72 -0.13 -0.51
C VAL A 110 15.65 -1.25 0.55
N ILE A 111 16.80 -1.70 1.04
CA ILE A 111 16.98 -2.82 1.99
C ILE A 111 16.50 -2.49 3.41
N LEU A 112 16.38 -1.21 3.78
CA LEU A 112 15.92 -0.82 5.11
C LEU A 112 14.40 -1.00 5.24
N TYR A 113 13.97 -1.90 6.13
CA TYR A 113 12.56 -2.17 6.45
C TYR A 113 11.69 -2.53 5.22
N PRO A 114 12.06 -3.56 4.44
CA PRO A 114 11.40 -3.87 3.16
C PRO A 114 9.92 -4.19 3.35
N LEU A 115 9.57 -4.96 4.39
CA LEU A 115 8.17 -5.29 4.71
C LEU A 115 7.30 -4.05 4.95
N ARG A 116 7.84 -3.02 5.62
CA ARG A 116 7.08 -1.78 5.87
C ARG A 116 6.78 -1.04 4.57
N LYS A 117 7.74 -1.01 3.66
CA LYS A 117 7.59 -0.37 2.34
C LYS A 117 6.65 -1.13 1.43
N VAL A 118 6.78 -2.46 1.41
CA VAL A 118 5.88 -3.37 0.71
C VAL A 118 4.44 -3.15 1.20
N ARG A 119 4.20 -3.19 2.51
CA ARG A 119 2.87 -2.94 3.08
C ARG A 119 2.34 -1.54 2.78
N PHE A 120 3.21 -0.53 2.78
CA PHE A 120 2.84 0.82 2.40
C PHE A 120 2.37 0.89 0.95
N LEU A 121 3.16 0.40 -0.01
CA LEU A 121 2.79 0.40 -1.42
C LEU A 121 1.54 -0.47 -1.68
N TRP A 122 1.49 -1.65 -1.08
CA TRP A 122 0.35 -2.57 -1.17
C TRP A 122 -0.94 -1.95 -0.66
N GLY A 123 -0.86 -1.20 0.46
CA GLY A 123 -1.98 -0.46 1.04
C GLY A 123 -2.55 0.63 0.16
N LEU A 124 -1.79 1.13 -0.82
CA LEU A 124 -2.26 2.14 -1.77
C LEU A 124 -2.94 1.54 -3.01
N LEU A 125 -2.77 0.23 -3.23
CA LEU A 125 -3.37 -0.49 -4.35
C LEU A 125 -4.84 -0.84 -4.06
N ARG A 126 -5.70 -0.56 -5.04
CA ARG A 126 -7.10 -1.00 -5.04
C ARG A 126 -7.18 -2.51 -5.25
N PRO A 127 -8.29 -3.16 -4.86
CA PRO A 127 -8.46 -4.61 -5.05
C PRO A 127 -8.12 -5.09 -6.46
N LYS A 128 -8.61 -4.39 -7.50
CA LYS A 128 -8.32 -4.73 -8.91
C LYS A 128 -6.83 -4.62 -9.27
N GLU A 129 -6.12 -3.65 -8.71
CA GLU A 129 -4.69 -3.47 -8.95
C GLU A 129 -3.89 -4.56 -8.24
N ARG A 130 -4.31 -4.95 -7.02
CA ARG A 130 -3.74 -6.08 -6.26
C ARG A 130 -3.92 -7.41 -7.01
N THR A 131 -5.12 -7.67 -7.55
CA THR A 131 -5.36 -8.83 -8.42
C THR A 131 -4.50 -8.81 -9.68
N THR A 132 -4.38 -7.65 -10.34
CA THR A 132 -3.53 -7.50 -11.54
C THR A 132 -2.06 -7.78 -11.21
N PHE A 133 -1.57 -7.31 -10.06
CA PHE A 133 -0.21 -7.57 -9.59
C PHE A 133 0.03 -9.08 -9.39
N ILE A 134 -0.85 -9.74 -8.62
CA ILE A 134 -0.75 -11.18 -8.34
C ILE A 134 -0.74 -11.99 -9.65
N ASN A 135 -1.66 -11.70 -10.57
CA ASN A 135 -1.73 -12.40 -11.85
C ASN A 135 -0.44 -12.22 -12.66
N LYS A 136 0.09 -10.98 -12.69
CA LYS A 136 1.26 -10.65 -13.49
C LYS A 136 2.56 -11.26 -12.95
N PHE A 137 2.78 -11.20 -11.64
CA PHE A 137 4.10 -11.51 -11.04
C PHE A 137 4.14 -12.87 -10.33
N LEU A 138 3.00 -13.39 -9.88
CA LEU A 138 2.95 -14.72 -9.28
C LEU A 138 2.47 -15.74 -10.31
N LEU A 139 1.26 -15.58 -10.86
CA LEU A 139 0.64 -16.66 -11.65
C LEU A 139 1.22 -16.80 -13.06
N ASN A 140 1.51 -15.70 -13.75
CA ASN A 140 1.99 -15.75 -15.13
C ASN A 140 3.49 -16.11 -15.26
N ASN A 141 4.27 -16.03 -14.18
CA ASN A 141 5.69 -16.41 -14.19
C ASN A 141 5.90 -17.93 -14.12
N PHE A 142 4.87 -18.72 -13.80
CA PHE A 142 4.96 -20.20 -13.76
C PHE A 142 4.74 -20.88 -15.12
N TYR A 143 4.43 -20.13 -16.18
CA TYR A 143 4.09 -20.67 -17.52
C TYR A 143 4.99 -20.15 -18.66
N SER A 144 6.16 -19.63 -18.35
CA SER A 144 7.14 -19.13 -19.33
C SER A 144 8.50 -19.77 -19.17
#